data_AF-A0A522WHF5-F1
#
_entry.id   AF-A0A522WHF5-F1
#
_cell.length_a   1.000
_cell.length_b   1.000
_cell.length_c   1.000
_cell.angle_alpha   90.00
_cell.angle_beta   90.00
_cell.angle_gamma   90.00
#
_symmetry.space_group_name_H-M   'P 1'
#
loop_
_entity.id
_entity.type
_entity.pdbx_description
1 polymer ?
#
loop_
_entity_poly.entity_id
_entity_poly.type
_entity_poly.pdbx_seq_one_letter_code
_entity_poly.pdbx_strand_id
1 'polypeptide(L)'
;IVLYITAMWISGIMQGLMWRAYDSLGFLQYSFIETVEAMHPYYVIRAMGGFLFVLGSLVMVYNVYKTIKGDVADEAYASAASGAR
;
A
#
# COMPACT_ATOMS: atom_id res chain seq x y z
N ILE A 1 2.50 -2.29 0.25
CA ILE A 1 3.34 -1.17 -0.25
C ILE A 1 3.57 -1.22 -1.76
N VAL A 2 3.94 -2.38 -2.35
CA VAL A 2 4.15 -2.50 -3.81
C VAL A 2 2.91 -2.10 -4.59
N LEU A 3 1.74 -2.67 -4.27
CA LEU A 3 0.44 -2.29 -4.87
C LEU A 3 0.14 -0.78 -4.83
N TYR A 4 0.55 -0.09 -3.76
CA TYR A 4 0.37 1.36 -3.63
C TYR A 4 1.27 2.12 -4.60
N ILE A 5 2.56 1.75 -4.66
CA ILE A 5 3.56 2.40 -5.52
C ILE A 5 3.20 2.18 -6.99
N THR A 6 2.82 0.96 -7.37
CA THR A 6 2.47 0.65 -8.77
C THR A 6 1.23 1.42 -9.22
N ALA A 7 0.19 1.54 -8.37
CA ALA A 7 -1.00 2.33 -8.69
C ALA A 7 -0.70 3.83 -8.85
N MET A 8 0.15 4.38 -7.99
CA MET A 8 0.55 5.79 -8.07
C MET A 8 1.41 6.09 -9.31
N TRP A 9 2.25 5.14 -9.73
CA TRP A 9 3.04 5.26 -10.95
C TRP A 9 2.16 5.31 -12.20
N ILE A 10 1.21 4.38 -12.32
CA ILE A 10 0.31 4.32 -13.49
C ILE A 10 -0.58 5.58 -13.53
N SER A 11 -1.13 5.99 -12.38
CA SER A 11 -1.91 7.23 -12.28
C SER A 11 -1.12 8.47 -12.70
N GLY A 12 0.15 8.58 -12.27
CA GLY A 12 1.01 9.72 -12.61
C GLY A 12 1.35 9.78 -14.10
N ILE A 13 1.65 8.64 -14.73
CA ILE A 13 1.87 8.57 -16.18
C ILE A 13 0.60 8.97 -16.93
N MET A 14 -0.57 8.49 -16.50
CA MET A 14 -1.84 8.76 -17.17
C MET A 14 -2.25 10.23 -17.10
N GLN A 15 -2.08 10.89 -15.93
CA GLN A 15 -2.27 12.34 -15.82
C GLN A 15 -1.30 13.12 -16.71
N GLY A 16 -0.01 12.78 -16.68
CA GLY A 16 0.99 13.46 -17.48
C GLY A 16 0.76 13.34 -18.99
N LEU A 17 0.25 12.18 -19.44
CA LEU A 17 -0.10 11.97 -20.85
C LEU A 17 -1.35 12.77 -21.24
N MET A 18 -2.40 12.74 -20.40
CA MET A 18 -3.66 13.43 -20.71
C MET A 18 -3.50 14.96 -20.69
N TRP A 19 -2.69 15.53 -19.78
CA TRP A 19 -2.43 16.98 -19.75
C TRP A 19 -1.56 17.47 -20.90
N ARG A 20 -0.99 16.56 -21.70
CA ARG A 20 -0.15 16.86 -22.86
C ARG A 20 -0.75 16.35 -24.18
N ALA A 21 -1.98 15.84 -24.15
CA ALA A 21 -2.70 15.37 -25.32
C ALA A 21 -3.37 16.55 -26.03
N TYR A 22 -2.81 16.93 -27.18
CA TYR A 22 -3.36 17.95 -28.07
C TYR A 22 -3.90 17.27 -29.34
N ASP A 23 -5.09 17.69 -29.77
CA ASP A 23 -5.68 17.33 -31.06
C ASP A 23 -4.82 17.88 -32.22
N SER A 24 -4.97 17.31 -33.42
CA SER A 24 -4.50 17.80 -34.72
C SER A 24 -4.77 19.29 -34.98
N LEU A 25 -5.80 19.86 -34.33
CA LEU A 25 -6.17 21.28 -34.39
C LEU A 25 -5.56 22.15 -33.27
N GLY A 26 -4.74 21.57 -32.38
CA GLY A 26 -4.04 22.27 -31.30
C GLY A 26 -4.84 22.46 -30.01
N PHE A 27 -6.08 21.95 -29.93
CA PHE A 27 -6.92 22.01 -28.73
C PHE A 27 -6.58 20.91 -27.72
N LEU A 28 -6.86 21.14 -26.43
CA LEU A 28 -6.73 20.11 -25.39
C LEU A 28 -7.76 19.01 -25.64
N GLN A 29 -7.30 17.78 -25.80
CA GLN A 29 -8.15 16.65 -26.16
C GLN A 29 -8.98 16.11 -24.99
N TYR A 30 -8.56 16.37 -23.75
CA TYR A 30 -9.25 15.96 -22.53
C TYR A 30 -9.44 17.16 -21.60
N SER A 31 -10.65 17.33 -21.08
CA SER A 31 -10.91 18.33 -20.03
C SER A 31 -10.37 17.87 -18.67
N PHE A 32 -10.12 18.82 -17.76
CA PHE A 32 -9.62 18.51 -16.40
C PHE A 32 -10.57 17.59 -15.61
N ILE A 33 -11.88 17.66 -15.90
CA ILE A 33 -12.91 16.84 -15.25
C ILE A 33 -12.84 15.38 -15.69
N GLU A 34 -12.64 15.12 -16.99
CA GLU A 34 -12.51 13.74 -17.52
C GLU A 34 -11.24 13.05 -17.00
N THR A 35 -10.17 13.83 -16.80
CA THR A 35 -8.94 13.30 -16.20
C THR A 35 -9.14 12.88 -14.74
N VAL A 36 -9.93 13.64 -13.98
CA VAL A 36 -10.25 13.33 -12.57
C VAL A 36 -11.15 12.10 -12.47
N GLU A 37 -12.14 11.98 -13.36
CA GLU A 37 -13.03 10.82 -13.39
C GLU A 37 -12.28 9.52 -13.73
N ALA A 38 -11.37 9.56 -14.71
CA ALA A 38 -10.54 8.42 -15.09
C ALA A 38 -9.57 7.97 -13.98
N MET A 39 -9.23 8.84 -13.02
CA MET A 39 -8.35 8.51 -11.90
C MET A 39 -9.05 7.78 -10.74
N HIS A 40 -10.37 7.80 -10.68
CA HIS A 40 -11.13 7.21 -9.58
C HIS A 40 -10.78 5.73 -9.28
N PRO A 41 -10.62 4.83 -10.27
CA PRO A 41 -10.23 3.44 -10.02
C PRO A 41 -8.85 3.31 -9.38
N TYR A 42 -7.91 4.19 -9.72
CA TYR A 42 -6.55 4.16 -9.18
C TYR A 42 -6.52 4.60 -7.70
N TYR A 43 -7.39 5.52 -7.29
CA TYR A 43 -7.53 5.87 -5.88
C TYR A 43 -8.11 4.74 -5.02
N VAL A 44 -8.99 3.90 -5.60
CA VAL A 44 -9.50 2.71 -4.92
C VAL A 44 -8.38 1.69 -4.69
N ILE A 45 -7.58 1.40 -5.72
CA ILE A 45 -6.43 0.48 -5.61
C ILE A 45 -5.41 1.03 -4.61
N ARG A 46 -5.19 2.36 -4.60
CA ARG A 46 -4.34 3.03 -3.61
C ARG A 46 -4.84 2.82 -2.18
N ALA A 47 -6.13 3.02 -1.94
CA ALA A 47 -6.75 2.82 -0.64
C ALA A 47 -6.62 1.35 -0.18
N MET A 48 -6.86 0.39 -1.07
CA MET A 48 -6.67 -1.03 -0.77
C MET A 48 -5.22 -1.38 -0.44
N GLY A 49 -4.26 -0.86 -1.21
CA GLY A 49 -2.83 -1.09 -0.98
C GLY A 49 -2.34 -0.50 0.35
N GLY A 50 -2.91 0.63 0.78
CA GLY A 50 -2.68 1.24 2.09
C GLY A 50 -3.36 0.48 3.23
N PHE A 51 -4.58 -0.02 3.01
CA PHE A 51 -5.32 -0.81 4.00
C PHE A 51 -4.57 -2.08 4.42
N LEU A 52 -3.98 -2.80 3.45
CA LEU A 52 -3.14 -3.96 3.73
C LEU A 52 -1.88 -3.61 4.53
N PHE A 53 -1.31 -2.43 4.31
CA PHE A 53 -0.16 -1.95 5.09
C PHE A 53 -0.56 -1.67 6.54
N VAL A 54 -1.69 -0.99 6.76
CA VAL A 54 -2.23 -0.72 8.10
C VAL A 54 -2.54 -2.03 8.83
N LEU A 55 -3.15 -3.01 8.16
CA LEU A 55 -3.37 -4.36 8.69
C LEU A 55 -2.05 -5.01 9.16
N GLY A 56 -1.00 -4.95 8.34
CA GLY A 56 0.33 -5.43 8.72
C GLY A 56 0.91 -4.70 9.94
N SER A 57 0.74 -3.38 10.01
CA SER A 57 1.17 -2.58 11.18
C SER A 57 0.39 -2.93 12.44
N LEU A 58 -0.90 -3.23 12.34
CA LEU A 58 -1.70 -3.69 13.50
C LEU A 58 -1.22 -5.03 14.03
N VAL A 59 -0.86 -5.97 13.15
CA VAL A 59 -0.24 -7.25 13.55
C VAL A 59 1.10 -7.01 14.25
N MET A 60 1.90 -6.06 13.76
CA MET A 60 3.17 -5.69 14.40
C MET A 60 2.94 -5.08 15.80
N VAL A 61 1.98 -4.17 15.96
CA VAL A 61 1.59 -3.62 17.27
C VAL A 61 1.12 -4.71 18.22
N TYR A 62 0.31 -5.66 17.75
CA TYR A 62 -0.13 -6.80 18.56
C TYR A 62 1.04 -7.67 19.02
N ASN A 63 1.98 -7.99 18.13
CA ASN A 63 3.18 -8.76 18.48
C ASN A 63 4.04 -8.01 19.50
N VAL A 64 4.25 -6.70 19.31
CA VAL A 64 5.01 -5.86 20.26
C VAL A 64 4.30 -5.78 21.62
N TYR A 65 2.98 -5.60 21.64
CA TYR A 65 2.19 -5.60 22.87
C TYR A 65 2.33 -6.92 23.63
N LYS A 66 2.26 -8.06 22.92
CA LYS A 66 2.48 -9.39 23.51
C LYS A 66 3.88 -9.54 24.10
N THR A 67 4.91 -9.05 23.40
CA THR A 67 6.30 -9.03 23.89
C THR A 67 6.46 -8.17 25.14
N ILE A 68 5.85 -6.97 25.17
CA ILE A 68 5.92 -6.06 26.33
C ILE A 68 5.18 -6.66 27.54
N LYS A 69 4.05 -7.33 27.32
CA LYS A 69 3.28 -7.99 28.37
C LYS A 69 4.03 -9.16 29.01
N GLY A 70 5.08 -9.68 28.38
CA GLY A 70 5.95 -10.68 28.98
C GLY A 70 5.35 -12.08 29.02
N ASP A 71 4.47 -12.43 28.08
CA ASP A 71 4.16 -13.84 27.78
C ASP A 71 5.39 -14.45 27.07
N VAL A 72 6.46 -14.62 27.83
CA VAL A 72 7.58 -15.46 27.45
C VAL A 72 7.00 -16.86 27.33
N ALA A 73 6.94 -17.40 26.12
CA ALA A 73 6.54 -18.78 25.96
C ALA A 73 7.52 -19.65 26.77
N ASP A 74 7.04 -20.25 27.86
CA ASP A 74 7.79 -21.21 28.69
C ASP A 74 8.44 -22.31 27.82
N GLU A 75 7.90 -22.58 26.63
CA GLU A 75 8.43 -23.49 25.62
C GLU A 75 9.82 -23.12 25.08
N ALA A 76 10.16 -21.83 24.95
CA ALA A 76 11.49 -21.42 24.48
C ALA A 76 12.59 -21.73 25.52
N TYR A 77 12.26 -21.62 26.82
CA TYR A 77 13.15 -22.04 27.90
C TYR A 77 13.18 -23.57 28.07
N ALA A 78 12.04 -24.26 27.89
CA ALA A 78 11.97 -25.72 27.96
C ALA A 78 12.73 -26.41 26.82
N SER A 79 12.66 -25.87 25.59
CA SER A 79 13.41 -26.37 24.43
C SER A 79 14.92 -26.16 24.61
N ALA A 80 15.34 -24.98 25.10
CA ALA A 80 16.74 -24.68 25.38
C ALA A 80 17.33 -25.56 26.50
N ALA A 81 16.53 -25.93 27.50
CA ALA A 81 16.93 -26.84 28.57
C ALA A 81 16.98 -28.32 28.12
N SER A 82 16.16 -28.74 27.16
CA SER A 82 16.15 -30.14 26.68
C SER A 82 17.28 -30.47 25.69
N GLY A 83 17.82 -29.48 24.97
CA GLY A 83 18.96 -29.65 24.06
C GLY A 83 20.33 -29.68 24.73
N ALA A 84 20.39 -29.55 26.05
CA ALA A 84 21.61 -29.59 26.86
C ALA A 84 21.84 -30.96 27.56
N ARG A 85 21.12 -32.01 27.13
CA ARG A 85 21.31 -33.40 27.58
C ARG A 85 21.82 -34.28 26.45
#